data_AF-A0A352J4F0-F1
#
_entry.id   AF-A0A352J4F0-F1
#
_cell.length_a   1.000
_cell.length_b   1.000
_cell.length_c   1.000
_cell.angle_alpha   90.00
_cell.angle_beta   90.00
_cell.angle_gamma   90.00
#
_symmetry.space_group_name_H-M   'P 1'
#
loop_
_entity.id
_entity.type
_entity.pdbx_description
1 polymer ?
#
loop_
_entity_poly.entity_id
_entity_poly.type
_entity_poly.pdbx_seq_one_letter_code
_entity_poly.pdbx_strand_id
1 'polypeptide(L)'
;RERDYAYAGSFYAYAIWVGIGVAGISRYLRNYIKNTTLSATLVSAACLLVPLQMAGQNWDDHDRSGRTLARDTGMNYLSSVEPDAILFTNGDNDTYPLWYAQETEGFRTDVRVTNLSFLQTEWYVDQMLRQAYESAPLPIKWDREKYWGDAASAAFVVTKNEIQNVLKQNNIPSISYGQYYDVNAYRDSIPLKEIMENLRTGQYKPANPFSTGDTQIIPSNRLYLNVDSATTDWKAFNSRPADKMFLNLGEKSALYRQEMMIMEMLTNINDDNWKRPIYYATTVDRNLYMNLQNSNFSLTGLAYQIVPGIPQSGGVNTEKAYDNLMNKFRWGGLEENPDIYLDETGRRMISTFRLYFNQLIEALTEEGKNDKAIAALDKVTTVMPGKAVAYGNDGIMFARAYYRLGETEKAQRLMDEIEER
;
A
#
# COMPACT_ATOMS: atom_id res chain seq x y z
N ARG A 1 2.60 0.06 -17.00
CA ARG A 1 2.31 -1.21 -17.73
C ARG A 1 1.75 -0.88 -19.09
N GLU A 2 2.59 -0.90 -20.12
CA GLU A 2 2.09 -0.93 -21.50
C GLU A 2 1.37 -2.26 -21.69
N ARG A 3 0.12 -2.21 -22.16
CA ARG A 3 -0.74 -3.39 -22.33
C ARG A 3 -0.58 -3.91 -23.74
N ASP A 4 0.64 -4.24 -24.15
CA ASP A 4 0.94 -4.60 -25.55
C ASP A 4 0.10 -5.78 -26.04
N TYR A 5 -0.27 -6.68 -25.12
CA TYR A 5 -1.21 -7.78 -25.39
C TYR A 5 -2.61 -7.30 -25.80
N ALA A 6 -3.08 -6.16 -25.29
CA ALA A 6 -4.33 -5.54 -25.71
C ALA A 6 -4.22 -4.93 -27.12
N TYR A 7 -3.01 -4.55 -27.54
CA TYR A 7 -2.71 -3.94 -28.85
C TYR A 7 -2.17 -4.93 -29.88
N ALA A 8 -1.95 -6.20 -29.52
CA ALA A 8 -1.51 -7.26 -30.43
C ALA A 8 -2.41 -7.33 -31.68
N GLY A 9 -3.73 -7.25 -31.49
CA GLY A 9 -4.70 -7.19 -32.58
C GLY A 9 -4.50 -6.00 -33.53
N SER A 10 -4.22 -4.82 -32.99
CA SER A 10 -3.94 -3.63 -33.81
C SER A 10 -2.64 -3.73 -34.59
N PHE A 11 -1.59 -4.38 -34.05
CA PHE A 11 -0.35 -4.60 -34.80
C PHE A 11 -0.56 -5.51 -36.00
N TYR A 12 -1.37 -6.57 -35.87
CA TYR A 12 -1.73 -7.43 -37.01
C TYR A 12 -2.48 -6.66 -38.10
N ALA A 13 -3.46 -5.83 -37.72
CA ALA A 13 -4.18 -4.99 -38.67
C ALA A 13 -3.24 -4.01 -39.38
N TYR A 14 -2.33 -3.35 -38.65
CA TYR A 14 -1.36 -2.41 -39.20
C TYR A 14 -0.38 -3.08 -40.16
N ALA A 15 0.10 -4.29 -39.85
CA ALA A 15 1.01 -5.05 -40.72
C ALA A 15 0.39 -5.36 -42.09
N ILE A 16 -0.92 -5.65 -42.15
CA ILE A 16 -1.65 -5.85 -43.41
C ILE A 16 -1.63 -4.57 -44.25
N TRP A 17 -1.93 -3.42 -43.63
CA TRP A 17 -1.90 -2.12 -44.31
C TRP A 17 -0.51 -1.75 -44.81
N VAL A 18 0.54 -2.03 -44.03
CA VAL A 18 1.93 -1.87 -44.46
C VAL A 18 2.23 -2.73 -45.68
N GLY A 19 1.83 -4.01 -45.68
CA GLY A 19 2.01 -4.91 -46.82
C GLY A 19 1.31 -4.41 -48.10
N ILE A 20 0.07 -3.92 -47.97
CA ILE A 20 -0.67 -3.29 -49.07
C ILE A 20 0.06 -2.04 -49.56
N GLY A 21 0.60 -1.22 -48.66
CA GLY A 21 1.39 -0.04 -48.98
C GLY A 21 2.65 -0.37 -49.78
N VAL A 22 3.45 -1.34 -49.33
CA VAL A 22 4.64 -1.83 -50.04
C VAL A 22 4.28 -2.31 -51.44
N ALA A 23 3.21 -3.09 -51.57
CA ALA A 23 2.72 -3.57 -52.87
C ALA A 23 2.30 -2.41 -53.79
N GLY A 24 1.64 -1.38 -53.24
CA GLY A 24 1.25 -0.17 -53.96
C GLY A 24 2.45 0.63 -54.47
N ILE A 25 3.45 0.88 -53.61
CA ILE A 25 4.68 1.60 -53.96
C ILE A 25 5.47 0.82 -55.02
N SER A 26 5.62 -0.51 -54.87
CA SER A 26 6.24 -1.38 -55.87
C SER A 26 5.54 -1.30 -57.22
N ARG A 27 4.20 -1.29 -57.23
CA ARG A 27 3.41 -1.11 -58.45
C ARG A 27 3.65 0.23 -59.12
N TYR A 28 3.76 1.31 -58.35
CA TYR A 28 4.06 2.64 -58.89
C TYR A 28 5.49 2.71 -59.47
N LEU A 29 6.48 2.18 -58.76
CA LEU A 29 7.88 2.18 -59.20
C LEU A 29 8.09 1.41 -60.52
N ARG A 30 7.25 0.41 -60.80
CA ARG A 30 7.27 -0.34 -62.08
C ARG A 30 7.00 0.52 -63.31
N ASN A 31 6.45 1.73 -63.16
CA ASN A 31 6.32 2.68 -64.27
C ASN A 31 7.69 3.19 -64.75
N TYR A 32 8.72 3.14 -63.90
CA TYR A 32 10.08 3.61 -64.19
C TYR A 32 11.09 2.47 -64.29
N ILE A 33 10.93 1.41 -63.48
CA ILE A 33 11.81 0.23 -63.47
C ILE A 33 11.02 -0.99 -63.96
N LYS A 34 11.29 -1.42 -65.20
CA LYS A 34 10.57 -2.55 -65.83
C LYS A 34 10.91 -3.92 -65.22
N ASN A 35 12.03 -4.05 -64.51
CA ASN A 35 12.40 -5.27 -63.81
C ASN A 35 11.63 -5.38 -62.48
N THR A 36 10.65 -6.29 -62.44
CA THR A 36 9.77 -6.52 -61.29
C THR A 36 10.54 -6.90 -60.03
N THR A 37 11.52 -7.81 -60.14
CA THR A 37 12.32 -8.26 -59.01
C THR A 37 13.12 -7.10 -58.43
N LEU A 38 13.79 -6.33 -59.29
CA LEU A 38 14.57 -5.16 -58.85
C LEU A 38 13.69 -4.11 -58.16
N SER A 39 12.52 -3.78 -58.74
CA SER A 39 11.56 -2.83 -58.14
C SER A 39 11.09 -3.29 -56.75
N ALA A 40 10.67 -4.56 -56.64
CA ALA A 40 10.20 -5.11 -55.37
C ALA A 40 11.30 -5.16 -54.30
N THR A 41 12.53 -5.52 -54.68
CA THR A 41 13.68 -5.52 -53.77
C THR A 41 14.01 -4.12 -53.27
N LEU A 42 14.05 -3.11 -54.15
CA LEU A 42 14.35 -1.74 -53.77
C LEU A 42 13.31 -1.16 -52.81
N VAL A 43 12.02 -1.36 -53.10
CA VAL A 43 10.94 -0.89 -52.22
C VAL A 43 10.99 -1.60 -50.88
N SER A 44 11.19 -2.93 -50.86
CA SER A 44 11.31 -3.68 -49.61
C SER A 44 12.50 -3.20 -48.77
N ALA A 45 13.66 -3.00 -49.39
CA ALA A 45 14.86 -2.49 -48.72
C ALA A 45 14.64 -1.07 -48.17
N ALA A 46 13.98 -0.20 -48.92
CA ALA A 46 13.62 1.14 -48.44
C ALA A 46 12.63 1.08 -47.26
N CYS A 47 11.63 0.20 -47.32
CA CYS A 47 10.68 0.03 -46.24
C CYS A 47 11.30 -0.58 -44.97
N LEU A 48 12.39 -1.34 -45.07
CA LEU A 48 13.15 -1.82 -43.90
C LEU A 48 13.84 -0.68 -43.13
N LEU A 49 14.04 0.50 -43.73
CA LEU A 49 14.55 1.66 -43.00
C LEU A 49 13.60 2.10 -41.88
N VAL A 50 12.30 1.85 -42.01
CA VAL A 50 11.30 2.20 -40.98
C VAL A 50 11.51 1.38 -39.70
N PRO A 51 11.48 0.03 -39.70
CA PRO A 51 11.75 -0.74 -38.50
C PRO A 51 13.19 -0.60 -38.01
N LEU A 52 14.18 -0.34 -38.89
CA LEU A 52 15.55 -0.04 -38.45
C LEU A 52 15.62 1.27 -37.67
N GLN A 53 14.93 2.31 -38.11
CA GLN A 53 14.83 3.57 -37.39
C GLN A 53 14.08 3.39 -36.06
N MET A 54 12.97 2.65 -36.06
CA MET A 54 12.22 2.36 -34.82
C MET A 54 13.08 1.57 -33.83
N ALA A 55 13.79 0.54 -34.29
CA ALA A 55 14.71 -0.22 -33.44
C ALA A 55 15.84 0.67 -32.92
N GLY A 56 16.44 1.52 -33.76
CA GLY A 56 17.54 2.39 -33.35
C GLY A 56 17.15 3.50 -32.38
N GLN A 57 15.93 4.05 -32.50
CA GLN A 57 15.43 5.11 -31.60
C GLN A 57 14.82 4.59 -30.31
N ASN A 58 14.37 3.32 -30.30
CA ASN A 58 13.62 2.74 -29.19
C ASN A 58 14.35 1.52 -28.58
N TRP A 59 15.64 1.34 -28.84
CA TRP A 59 16.36 0.18 -28.28
C TRP A 59 16.58 0.36 -26.78
N ASP A 60 17.01 1.55 -26.38
CA ASP A 60 17.37 1.91 -25.00
C ASP A 60 16.13 2.02 -24.09
N ASP A 61 15.03 2.57 -24.59
CA ASP A 61 13.77 2.66 -23.83
C ASP A 61 13.02 1.32 -23.72
N HIS A 62 13.17 0.40 -24.70
CA HIS A 62 12.63 -0.96 -24.65
C HIS A 62 13.55 -1.99 -23.98
N ASP A 63 14.86 -1.73 -23.87
CA ASP A 63 15.77 -2.62 -23.15
C ASP A 63 15.45 -2.61 -21.65
N ARG A 64 14.87 -3.71 -21.18
CA ARG A 64 14.51 -3.91 -19.77
C ARG A 64 15.63 -4.57 -18.95
N SER A 65 16.81 -4.76 -19.52
CA SER A 65 17.96 -5.26 -18.78
C SER A 65 18.27 -4.37 -17.57
N GLY A 66 18.59 -4.98 -16.42
CA GLY A 66 18.83 -4.28 -15.16
C GLY A 66 17.62 -3.62 -14.50
N ARG A 67 16.44 -3.54 -15.16
CA ARG A 67 15.24 -2.88 -14.60
C ARG A 67 14.53 -3.79 -13.60
N THR A 68 14.96 -3.72 -12.35
CA THR A 68 14.54 -4.63 -11.29
C THR A 68 13.62 -3.99 -10.25
N LEU A 69 13.27 -2.71 -10.44
CA LEU A 69 12.50 -1.89 -9.50
C LEU A 69 11.23 -2.55 -8.97
N ALA A 70 10.42 -3.19 -9.82
CA ALA A 70 9.20 -3.85 -9.36
C ALA A 70 9.51 -5.00 -8.37
N ARG A 71 10.40 -5.92 -8.74
CA ARG A 71 10.84 -7.04 -7.89
C ARG A 71 11.43 -6.52 -6.59
N ASP A 72 12.37 -5.60 -6.70
CA ASP A 72 13.11 -5.05 -5.56
C ASP A 72 12.19 -4.29 -4.61
N THR A 73 11.20 -3.56 -5.12
CA THR A 73 10.18 -2.92 -4.30
C THR A 73 9.33 -3.94 -3.55
N GLY A 74 8.91 -5.03 -4.21
CA GLY A 74 8.22 -6.15 -3.54
C GLY A 74 9.05 -6.71 -2.39
N MET A 75 10.35 -6.93 -2.62
CA MET A 75 11.28 -7.38 -1.58
C MET A 75 11.47 -6.34 -0.47
N ASN A 76 11.46 -5.03 -0.78
CA ASN A 76 11.58 -3.97 0.21
C ASN A 76 10.35 -3.89 1.13
N TYR A 77 9.14 -4.04 0.59
CA TYR A 77 7.92 -4.16 1.41
C TYR A 77 8.00 -5.35 2.35
N LEU A 78 8.37 -6.53 1.83
CA LEU A 78 8.54 -7.73 2.64
C LEU A 78 9.66 -7.57 3.67
N SER A 79 10.73 -6.83 3.36
CA SER A 79 11.83 -6.54 4.30
C SER A 79 11.44 -5.52 5.37
N SER A 80 10.34 -4.77 5.17
CA SER A 80 9.88 -3.73 6.11
C SER A 80 9.16 -4.29 7.34
N VAL A 81 8.80 -5.57 7.34
CA VAL A 81 7.96 -6.20 8.36
C VAL A 81 8.70 -7.34 9.08
N GLU A 82 8.39 -7.59 10.35
CA GLU A 82 9.02 -8.69 11.13
C GLU A 82 8.54 -10.08 10.68
N PRO A 83 9.15 -11.17 11.20
CA PRO A 83 8.72 -12.53 10.88
C PRO A 83 7.25 -12.82 11.17
N ASP A 84 6.61 -13.62 10.31
CA ASP A 84 5.20 -14.01 10.39
C ASP A 84 4.20 -12.84 10.40
N ALA A 85 4.62 -11.64 9.99
CA ALA A 85 3.76 -10.47 9.93
C ALA A 85 2.60 -10.65 8.94
N ILE A 86 1.47 -10.00 9.23
CA ILE A 86 0.38 -9.79 8.27
C ILE A 86 0.62 -8.44 7.59
N LEU A 87 0.71 -8.42 6.26
CA LEU A 87 0.92 -7.21 5.47
C LEU A 87 -0.27 -6.97 4.55
N PHE A 88 -1.05 -5.95 4.86
CA PHE A 88 -2.16 -5.51 4.04
C PHE A 88 -1.70 -4.73 2.81
N THR A 89 -2.19 -5.13 1.66
CA THR A 89 -2.03 -4.44 0.37
C THR A 89 -3.42 -4.14 -0.22
N ASN A 90 -3.50 -3.37 -1.31
CA ASN A 90 -4.81 -3.07 -1.91
C ASN A 90 -4.84 -3.21 -3.44
N GLY A 91 -3.76 -2.87 -4.13
CA GLY A 91 -3.72 -2.75 -5.59
C GLY A 91 -2.95 -3.89 -6.28
N ASP A 92 -2.84 -3.77 -7.59
CA ASP A 92 -2.00 -4.66 -8.41
C ASP A 92 -0.51 -4.32 -8.29
N ASN A 93 -0.18 -3.02 -8.27
CA ASN A 93 1.20 -2.53 -8.25
C ASN A 93 1.94 -2.75 -6.92
N ASP A 94 1.22 -3.00 -5.82
CA ASP A 94 1.83 -3.47 -4.58
C ASP A 94 1.74 -5.00 -4.48
N THR A 95 0.54 -5.58 -4.57
CA THR A 95 0.33 -7.01 -4.29
C THR A 95 1.11 -7.94 -5.21
N TYR A 96 1.13 -7.70 -6.53
CA TYR A 96 1.72 -8.66 -7.46
C TYR A 96 3.25 -8.74 -7.38
N PRO A 97 4.00 -7.63 -7.22
CA PRO A 97 5.42 -7.74 -6.93
C PRO A 97 5.75 -8.52 -5.65
N LEU A 98 4.94 -8.37 -4.59
CA LEU A 98 5.12 -9.13 -3.35
C LEU A 98 4.88 -10.63 -3.57
N TRP A 99 3.76 -10.99 -4.22
CA TRP A 99 3.49 -12.39 -4.55
C TRP A 99 4.53 -12.98 -5.50
N TYR A 100 5.03 -12.22 -6.49
CA TYR A 100 6.14 -12.68 -7.32
C TYR A 100 7.37 -13.01 -6.47
N ALA A 101 7.76 -12.12 -5.55
CA ALA A 101 8.91 -12.35 -4.68
C ALA A 101 8.72 -13.59 -3.78
N GLN A 102 7.51 -13.87 -3.31
CA GLN A 102 7.23 -15.06 -2.49
C GLN A 102 7.13 -16.35 -3.32
N GLU A 103 6.30 -16.34 -4.36
CA GLU A 103 5.92 -17.54 -5.14
C GLU A 103 7.02 -17.98 -6.12
N THR A 104 7.81 -17.04 -6.64
CA THR A 104 8.85 -17.32 -7.65
C THR A 104 10.25 -17.27 -7.05
N GLU A 105 10.56 -16.25 -6.24
CA GLU A 105 11.92 -16.06 -5.68
C GLU A 105 12.09 -16.72 -4.30
N GLY A 106 11.00 -17.22 -3.68
CA GLY A 106 11.05 -17.84 -2.35
C GLY A 106 11.43 -16.88 -1.23
N PHE A 107 11.26 -15.57 -1.43
CA PHE A 107 11.69 -14.53 -0.49
C PHE A 107 10.60 -14.20 0.53
N ARG A 108 10.93 -14.28 1.82
CA ARG A 108 10.02 -13.93 2.94
C ARG A 108 8.65 -14.63 2.84
N THR A 109 8.66 -15.94 2.61
CA THR A 109 7.46 -16.79 2.55
C THR A 109 6.78 -16.97 3.92
N ASP A 110 7.37 -16.44 4.98
CA ASP A 110 6.80 -16.31 6.32
C ASP A 110 5.75 -15.18 6.43
N VAL A 111 5.84 -14.14 5.60
CA VAL A 111 4.93 -12.98 5.66
C VAL A 111 3.59 -13.31 5.01
N ARG A 112 2.49 -12.98 5.68
CA ARG A 112 1.15 -13.12 5.10
C ARG A 112 0.74 -11.86 4.33
N VAL A 113 0.92 -11.87 3.01
CA VAL A 113 0.46 -10.78 2.15
C VAL A 113 -1.04 -10.92 1.88
N THR A 114 -1.81 -9.93 2.33
CA THR A 114 -3.27 -9.95 2.27
C THR A 114 -3.81 -8.73 1.51
N ASN A 115 -4.33 -8.96 0.32
CA ASN A 115 -4.97 -7.90 -0.47
C ASN A 115 -6.38 -7.62 0.06
N LEU A 116 -6.62 -6.39 0.50
CA LEU A 116 -7.89 -5.99 1.11
C LEU A 116 -9.06 -6.05 0.13
N SER A 117 -8.85 -5.68 -1.14
CA SER A 117 -9.88 -5.77 -2.18
C SER A 117 -10.37 -7.20 -2.38
N PHE A 118 -9.48 -8.20 -2.26
CA PHE A 118 -9.87 -9.61 -2.29
C PHE A 118 -10.42 -10.10 -0.95
N LEU A 119 -10.02 -9.53 0.19
CA LEU A 119 -10.57 -9.86 1.52
C LEU A 119 -12.06 -9.54 1.67
N GLN A 120 -12.65 -8.84 0.70
CA GLN A 120 -14.10 -8.72 0.55
C GLN A 120 -14.79 -9.99 0.07
N THR A 121 -14.06 -10.97 -0.46
CA THR A 121 -14.60 -12.18 -1.06
C THR A 121 -14.37 -13.40 -0.16
N GLU A 122 -15.40 -14.23 -0.03
CA GLU A 122 -15.38 -15.40 0.84
C GLU A 122 -14.33 -16.44 0.43
N TRP A 123 -14.06 -16.60 -0.87
CA TRP A 123 -13.04 -17.53 -1.36
C TRP A 123 -11.63 -17.10 -0.93
N TYR A 124 -11.37 -15.79 -0.86
CA TYR A 124 -10.07 -15.28 -0.45
C TYR A 124 -9.91 -15.37 1.08
N VAL A 125 -10.97 -15.14 1.84
CA VAL A 125 -10.98 -15.43 3.28
C VAL A 125 -10.66 -16.91 3.52
N ASP A 126 -11.29 -17.84 2.79
CA ASP A 126 -11.00 -19.28 2.85
C ASP A 126 -9.53 -19.60 2.52
N GLN A 127 -8.89 -18.85 1.61
CA GLN A 127 -7.47 -19.01 1.28
C GLN A 127 -6.57 -18.49 2.42
N MET A 128 -6.92 -17.34 3.01
CA MET A 128 -6.16 -16.73 4.09
C MET A 128 -6.22 -17.50 5.40
N LEU A 129 -7.25 -18.33 5.60
CA LEU A 129 -7.41 -19.24 6.72
C LEU A 129 -6.59 -20.55 6.59
N ARG A 130 -5.82 -20.73 5.51
CA ARG A 130 -4.96 -21.90 5.30
C ARG A 130 -3.50 -21.54 5.51
N GLN A 131 -2.72 -22.55 5.92
CA GLN A 131 -1.25 -22.45 5.91
C GLN A 131 -0.80 -22.11 4.48
N ALA A 132 0.10 -21.15 4.35
CA ALA A 132 0.72 -20.80 3.08
C ALA A 132 2.23 -20.72 3.32
N TYR A 133 2.98 -21.68 2.80
CA TYR A 133 4.41 -21.82 3.04
C TYR A 133 4.74 -21.80 4.55
N GLU A 134 5.58 -20.87 4.99
CA GLU A 134 5.99 -20.69 6.38
C GLU A 134 5.03 -19.77 7.17
N SER A 135 4.14 -19.05 6.47
CA SER A 135 3.20 -18.12 7.08
C SER A 135 2.01 -18.83 7.74
N ALA A 136 1.75 -18.53 9.01
CA ALA A 136 0.59 -19.08 9.72
C ALA A 136 -0.74 -18.56 9.12
N PRO A 137 -1.85 -19.33 9.21
CA PRO A 137 -3.20 -18.85 8.87
C PRO A 137 -3.54 -17.53 9.54
N LEU A 138 -4.36 -16.68 8.92
CA LEU A 138 -4.84 -15.47 9.59
C LEU A 138 -5.64 -15.83 10.87
N PRO A 139 -5.49 -15.07 11.97
CA PRO A 139 -6.16 -15.33 13.23
C PRO A 139 -7.63 -14.85 13.17
N ILE A 140 -8.40 -15.44 12.26
CA ILE A 140 -9.83 -15.20 12.07
C ILE A 140 -10.57 -16.45 12.55
N LYS A 141 -11.44 -16.30 13.56
CA LYS A 141 -12.12 -17.44 14.22
C LYS A 141 -13.59 -17.58 13.82
N TRP A 142 -13.95 -17.03 12.66
CA TRP A 142 -15.30 -17.09 12.13
C TRP A 142 -15.55 -18.43 11.44
N ASP A 143 -16.71 -19.02 11.68
CA ASP A 143 -17.17 -20.17 10.89
C ASP A 143 -17.53 -19.72 9.48
N ARG A 144 -17.24 -20.55 8.48
CA ARG A 144 -17.44 -20.21 7.06
C ARG A 144 -18.85 -19.72 6.73
N GLU A 145 -19.87 -20.31 7.34
CA GLU A 145 -21.26 -19.92 7.17
C GLU A 145 -21.55 -18.46 7.58
N LYS A 146 -20.72 -17.89 8.46
CA LYS A 146 -20.89 -16.53 8.99
C LYS A 146 -20.29 -15.45 8.09
N TYR A 147 -19.47 -15.82 7.10
CA TYR A 147 -18.91 -14.88 6.11
C TYR A 147 -19.16 -15.29 4.66
N TRP A 148 -19.97 -16.34 4.41
CA TRP A 148 -20.29 -16.84 3.08
C TRP A 148 -21.55 -16.19 2.49
N GLY A 149 -21.53 -15.89 1.18
CA GLY A 149 -22.66 -15.28 0.48
C GLY A 149 -22.97 -13.88 1.05
N ASP A 150 -24.20 -13.65 1.47
CA ASP A 150 -24.62 -12.36 2.06
C ASP A 150 -24.24 -12.24 3.55
N ALA A 151 -23.83 -13.32 4.20
CA ALA A 151 -23.37 -13.28 5.59
C ALA A 151 -22.09 -12.44 5.70
N ALA A 152 -22.07 -11.51 6.66
CA ALA A 152 -21.01 -10.51 6.82
C ALA A 152 -20.65 -9.76 5.53
N SER A 153 -21.60 -9.61 4.61
CA SER A 153 -21.44 -8.70 3.46
C SER A 153 -21.35 -7.26 3.95
N ALA A 154 -22.19 -6.91 4.94
CA ALA A 154 -22.16 -5.62 5.63
C ALA A 154 -22.64 -5.72 7.08
N ALA A 155 -22.20 -4.78 7.90
CA ALA A 155 -22.78 -4.45 9.20
C ALA A 155 -23.00 -2.93 9.28
N PHE A 156 -24.21 -2.49 9.63
CA PHE A 156 -24.51 -1.06 9.74
C PHE A 156 -23.96 -0.48 11.03
N VAL A 157 -23.31 0.67 10.92
CA VAL A 157 -22.85 1.43 12.08
C VAL A 157 -23.96 2.42 12.40
N VAL A 158 -24.58 2.24 13.55
CA VAL A 158 -25.67 3.10 14.02
C VAL A 158 -25.28 3.67 15.36
N THR A 159 -25.26 5.00 15.47
CA THR A 159 -24.82 5.65 16.71
C THR A 159 -25.99 6.07 17.59
N LYS A 160 -25.76 6.09 18.91
CA LYS A 160 -26.69 6.68 19.87
C LYS A 160 -27.07 8.11 19.49
N ASN A 161 -26.10 8.92 19.07
CA ASN A 161 -26.32 10.32 18.70
C ASN A 161 -27.22 10.45 17.46
N GLU A 162 -27.02 9.60 16.45
CA GLU A 162 -27.85 9.55 15.25
C GLU A 162 -29.31 9.24 15.60
N ILE A 163 -29.55 8.20 16.40
CA ILE A 163 -30.89 7.85 16.88
C ILE A 163 -31.53 9.02 17.63
N GLN A 164 -30.82 9.58 18.62
CA GLN A 164 -31.34 10.67 19.44
C GLN A 164 -31.64 11.93 18.63
N ASN A 165 -30.82 12.24 17.63
CA ASN A 165 -31.06 13.37 16.72
C ASN A 165 -32.36 13.19 15.93
N VAL A 166 -32.61 11.99 15.40
CA VAL A 166 -33.85 11.69 14.68
C VAL A 166 -35.07 11.76 15.60
N LEU A 167 -34.99 11.19 16.81
CA LEU A 167 -36.08 11.27 17.79
C LEU A 167 -36.36 12.72 18.22
N LYS A 168 -35.32 13.53 18.41
CA LYS A 168 -35.45 14.96 18.74
C LYS A 168 -36.10 15.75 17.60
N GLN A 169 -35.71 15.50 16.35
CA GLN A 169 -36.33 16.13 15.17
C GLN A 169 -37.83 15.79 15.05
N ASN A 170 -38.24 14.62 15.55
CA ASN A 170 -39.63 14.19 15.60
C ASN A 170 -40.37 14.60 16.89
N ASN A 171 -39.80 15.51 17.69
CA ASN A 171 -40.35 16.01 18.96
C ASN A 171 -40.64 14.92 20.00
N ILE A 172 -39.90 13.80 19.97
CA ILE A 172 -39.99 12.75 20.99
C ILE A 172 -39.21 13.20 22.23
N PRO A 173 -39.83 13.23 23.43
CA PRO A 173 -39.13 13.62 24.66
C PRO A 173 -38.12 12.55 25.08
N SER A 174 -36.99 12.97 25.66
CA SER A 174 -35.88 12.08 26.03
C SER A 174 -36.27 10.95 27.00
N ILE A 175 -37.27 11.20 27.85
CA ILE A 175 -37.84 10.18 28.77
C ILE A 175 -38.44 8.99 28.02
N SER A 176 -38.88 9.17 26.77
CA SER A 176 -39.49 8.13 25.94
C SER A 176 -38.49 7.39 25.05
N TYR A 177 -37.21 7.77 25.05
CA TYR A 177 -36.20 7.19 24.14
C TYR A 177 -36.06 5.67 24.25
N GLY A 178 -36.18 5.12 25.46
CA GLY A 178 -36.13 3.66 25.68
C GLY A 178 -37.26 2.87 25.03
N GLN A 179 -38.31 3.54 24.50
CA GLN A 179 -39.37 2.89 23.72
C GLN A 179 -38.98 2.69 22.24
N TYR A 180 -37.94 3.38 21.77
CA TYR A 180 -37.55 3.42 20.35
C TYR A 180 -36.23 2.71 20.07
N TYR A 181 -35.35 2.55 21.08
CA TYR A 181 -34.10 1.82 20.92
C TYR A 181 -33.59 1.23 22.24
N ASP A 182 -32.70 0.25 22.13
CA ASP A 182 -32.02 -0.36 23.27
C ASP A 182 -30.95 0.57 23.85
N VAL A 183 -31.30 1.33 24.87
CA VAL A 183 -30.41 2.31 25.53
C VAL A 183 -29.14 1.69 26.13
N ASN A 184 -29.12 0.38 26.39
CA ASN A 184 -27.96 -0.30 26.96
C ASN A 184 -26.99 -0.78 25.86
N ALA A 185 -27.52 -1.19 24.70
CA ALA A 185 -26.70 -1.60 23.57
C ALA A 185 -25.96 -0.40 22.94
N TYR A 186 -26.64 0.72 22.76
CA TYR A 186 -26.11 1.92 22.11
C TYR A 186 -25.29 2.80 23.07
N ARG A 187 -23.96 2.72 22.94
CA ARG A 187 -22.98 3.37 23.85
C ARG A 187 -22.00 4.24 23.08
N ASP A 188 -21.47 5.26 23.77
CA ASP A 188 -20.49 6.19 23.19
C ASP A 188 -19.16 5.49 22.85
N SER A 189 -18.83 4.40 23.55
CA SER A 189 -17.77 3.49 23.14
C SER A 189 -18.01 2.05 23.62
N ILE A 190 -17.55 1.06 22.86
CA ILE A 190 -17.80 -0.36 23.11
C ILE A 190 -16.50 -1.18 22.96
N PRO A 191 -16.24 -2.18 23.82
CA PRO A 191 -15.15 -3.12 23.59
C PRO A 191 -15.26 -3.79 22.22
N LEU A 192 -14.20 -3.74 21.41
CA LEU A 192 -14.18 -4.37 20.08
C LEU A 192 -14.48 -5.87 20.17
N LYS A 193 -13.93 -6.54 21.19
CA LYS A 193 -14.16 -7.96 21.47
C LYS A 193 -15.64 -8.31 21.63
N GLU A 194 -16.40 -7.44 22.30
CA GLU A 194 -17.85 -7.62 22.47
C GLU A 194 -18.57 -7.54 21.12
N ILE A 195 -18.21 -6.56 20.28
CA ILE A 195 -18.75 -6.43 18.92
C ILE A 195 -18.40 -7.66 18.08
N MET A 196 -17.17 -8.14 18.12
CA MET A 196 -16.76 -9.29 17.31
C MET A 196 -17.46 -10.58 17.73
N GLU A 197 -17.66 -10.80 19.03
CA GLU A 197 -18.43 -11.94 19.54
C GLU A 197 -19.89 -11.91 19.05
N ASN A 198 -20.51 -10.73 19.13
CA ASN A 198 -21.87 -10.47 18.66
C ASN A 198 -22.02 -10.70 17.14
N LEU A 199 -21.08 -10.18 16.33
CA LEU A 199 -21.14 -10.31 14.88
C LEU A 199 -20.92 -11.75 14.40
N ARG A 200 -20.04 -12.50 15.07
CA ARG A 200 -19.69 -13.88 14.73
C ARG A 200 -20.79 -14.87 15.09
N THR A 201 -21.47 -14.68 16.21
CA THR A 201 -22.56 -15.58 16.63
C THR A 201 -23.82 -15.37 15.78
N GLY A 202 -23.97 -14.18 15.18
CA GLY A 202 -25.03 -13.84 14.24
C GLY A 202 -26.34 -13.59 14.96
N GLN A 203 -27.05 -12.54 14.53
CA GLN A 203 -28.29 -11.97 15.12
C GLN A 203 -28.09 -10.78 16.06
N TYR A 204 -26.92 -10.14 16.07
CA TYR A 204 -26.78 -8.90 16.82
C TYR A 204 -27.48 -7.72 16.11
N LYS A 205 -28.73 -7.49 16.52
CA LYS A 205 -29.64 -6.47 16.00
C LYS A 205 -30.34 -5.77 17.16
N PRO A 206 -29.64 -4.95 17.97
CA PRO A 206 -30.28 -4.15 19.01
C PRO A 206 -31.40 -3.30 18.42
N ALA A 207 -32.50 -3.18 19.18
CA ALA A 207 -33.68 -2.43 18.76
C ALA A 207 -33.32 -0.98 18.44
N ASN A 208 -33.82 -0.46 17.32
CA ASN A 208 -33.56 0.89 16.84
C ASN A 208 -34.68 1.35 15.89
N PRO A 209 -34.84 2.68 15.65
CA PRO A 209 -35.94 3.20 14.85
C PRO A 209 -35.71 3.14 13.33
N PHE A 210 -34.58 2.59 12.87
CA PHE A 210 -34.24 2.54 11.44
C PHE A 210 -34.62 1.20 10.81
N SER A 211 -34.90 1.23 9.50
CA SER A 211 -35.14 0.02 8.73
C SER A 211 -33.80 -0.60 8.32
N THR A 212 -33.33 -1.59 9.08
CA THR A 212 -32.02 -2.24 8.86
C THR A 212 -32.11 -3.62 8.19
N GLY A 213 -33.32 -4.08 7.85
CA GLY A 213 -33.52 -5.42 7.30
C GLY A 213 -32.91 -6.50 8.19
N ASP A 214 -32.18 -7.45 7.58
CA ASP A 214 -31.42 -8.49 8.29
C ASP A 214 -29.94 -8.17 8.47
N THR A 215 -29.53 -6.95 8.12
CA THR A 215 -28.16 -6.50 8.32
C THR A 215 -27.84 -6.36 9.80
N GLN A 216 -26.66 -6.84 10.20
CA GLN A 216 -26.18 -6.73 11.57
C GLN A 216 -25.84 -5.29 11.93
N ILE A 217 -25.82 -4.97 13.22
CA ILE A 217 -25.60 -3.60 13.69
C ILE A 217 -24.38 -3.51 14.61
N ILE A 218 -23.58 -2.47 14.41
CA ILE A 218 -22.55 -2.01 15.32
C ILE A 218 -23.10 -0.74 16.01
N PRO A 219 -23.50 -0.81 17.29
CA PRO A 219 -24.24 0.26 17.97
C PRO A 219 -23.32 1.37 18.54
N SER A 220 -22.17 1.58 17.90
CA SER A 220 -21.21 2.63 18.20
C SER A 220 -20.22 2.81 17.05
N ASN A 221 -19.78 4.04 16.80
CA ASN A 221 -18.68 4.32 15.86
C ASN A 221 -17.31 4.42 16.57
N ARG A 222 -17.24 4.19 17.89
CA ARG A 222 -16.00 4.23 18.65
C ARG A 222 -15.81 2.91 19.40
N LEU A 223 -14.93 2.07 18.89
CA LEU A 223 -14.61 0.78 19.49
C LEU A 223 -13.26 0.87 20.22
N TYR A 224 -12.99 -0.04 21.15
CA TYR A 224 -11.68 -0.10 21.82
C TYR A 224 -11.23 -1.51 22.18
N LEU A 225 -9.93 -1.71 22.18
CA LEU A 225 -9.25 -2.87 22.74
C LEU A 225 -8.65 -2.47 24.08
N ASN A 226 -8.77 -3.34 25.10
CA ASN A 226 -7.99 -3.20 26.33
C ASN A 226 -6.62 -3.84 26.08
N VAL A 227 -5.56 -3.08 26.28
CA VAL A 227 -4.18 -3.51 26.03
C VAL A 227 -3.56 -3.93 27.36
N ASP A 228 -2.92 -5.09 27.39
CA ASP A 228 -2.10 -5.49 28.54
C ASP A 228 -0.77 -4.72 28.54
N SER A 229 -0.78 -3.59 29.24
CA SER A 229 0.39 -2.71 29.36
C SER A 229 1.60 -3.37 30.04
N ALA A 230 1.39 -4.45 30.82
CA ALA A 230 2.46 -5.10 31.57
C ALA A 230 3.27 -6.08 30.71
N THR A 231 2.63 -6.73 29.73
CA THR A 231 3.28 -7.72 28.86
C THR A 231 3.71 -7.17 27.49
N THR A 232 3.25 -5.97 27.13
CA THR A 232 3.54 -5.36 25.82
C THR A 232 4.98 -4.81 25.75
N ASP A 233 5.73 -5.18 24.71
CA ASP A 233 7.07 -4.63 24.46
C ASP A 233 6.99 -3.24 23.79
N TRP A 234 6.80 -2.22 24.62
CA TRP A 234 6.67 -0.83 24.18
C TRP A 234 7.90 -0.30 23.43
N LYS A 235 9.10 -0.83 23.76
CA LYS A 235 10.34 -0.44 23.10
C LYS A 235 10.38 -1.00 21.68
N ALA A 236 10.05 -2.28 21.49
CA ALA A 236 9.98 -2.88 20.16
C ALA A 236 8.98 -2.18 19.24
N PHE A 237 7.86 -1.69 19.79
CA PHE A 237 6.86 -0.93 19.04
C PHE A 237 7.21 0.56 18.82
N ASN A 238 8.28 1.09 19.41
CA ASN A 238 8.56 2.52 19.47
C ASN A 238 7.31 3.36 19.85
N SER A 239 6.62 2.96 20.91
CA SER A 239 5.37 3.58 21.33
C SER A 239 5.34 3.80 22.84
N ARG A 240 4.57 4.79 23.30
CA ARG A 240 4.31 5.01 24.72
C ARG A 240 3.17 4.08 25.18
N PRO A 241 3.24 3.54 26.41
CA PRO A 241 2.18 2.70 26.95
C PRO A 241 0.81 3.36 26.92
N ALA A 242 -0.22 2.56 26.65
CA ALA A 242 -1.61 2.95 26.73
C ALA A 242 -2.46 1.74 27.14
N ASP A 243 -3.42 1.95 28.05
CA ASP A 243 -4.29 0.86 28.52
C ASP A 243 -5.39 0.51 27.50
N LYS A 244 -5.64 1.39 26.53
CA LYS A 244 -6.66 1.21 25.49
C LYS A 244 -6.17 1.69 24.13
N MET A 245 -6.42 0.87 23.12
CA MET A 245 -6.33 1.24 21.71
C MET A 245 -7.74 1.52 21.19
N PHE A 246 -7.98 2.70 20.62
CA PHE A 246 -9.28 3.06 20.07
C PHE A 246 -9.33 2.83 18.55
N LEU A 247 -10.43 2.28 18.08
CA LEU A 247 -10.78 2.16 16.67
C LEU A 247 -11.96 3.09 16.38
N ASN A 248 -11.70 4.19 15.69
CA ASN A 248 -12.73 5.15 15.33
C ASN A 248 -13.26 4.88 13.92
N LEU A 249 -14.52 4.48 13.79
CA LEU A 249 -15.15 4.21 12.51
C LEU A 249 -15.58 5.49 11.77
N GLY A 250 -15.47 6.65 12.43
CA GLY A 250 -15.80 7.95 11.84
C GLY A 250 -17.29 8.08 11.55
N GLU A 251 -17.60 8.53 10.35
CA GLU A 251 -18.97 8.72 9.84
C GLU A 251 -19.42 7.58 8.91
N LYS A 252 -18.71 6.43 8.91
CA LYS A 252 -19.11 5.26 8.13
C LYS A 252 -20.51 4.82 8.57
N SER A 253 -21.41 4.62 7.61
CA SER A 253 -22.74 4.05 7.84
C SER A 253 -22.75 2.52 7.81
N ALA A 254 -21.73 1.91 7.24
CA ALA A 254 -21.55 0.47 7.17
C ALA A 254 -20.07 0.08 7.19
N LEU A 255 -19.79 -1.10 7.73
CA LEU A 255 -18.55 -1.83 7.53
C LEU A 255 -18.79 -3.04 6.65
N TYR A 256 -17.84 -3.35 5.79
CA TYR A 256 -17.89 -4.50 4.90
C TYR A 256 -16.99 -5.63 5.39
N ARG A 257 -17.07 -6.79 4.73
CA ARG A 257 -16.36 -8.01 5.11
C ARG A 257 -14.89 -7.79 5.44
N GLN A 258 -14.14 -7.11 4.58
CA GLN A 258 -12.71 -6.88 4.81
C GLN A 258 -12.44 -6.16 6.15
N GLU A 259 -13.29 -5.20 6.53
CA GLU A 259 -13.13 -4.39 7.74
C GLU A 259 -13.49 -5.22 8.97
N MET A 260 -14.53 -6.05 8.86
CA MET A 260 -14.86 -7.04 9.90
C MET A 260 -13.75 -8.07 10.10
N MET A 261 -13.10 -8.53 9.04
CA MET A 261 -11.95 -9.43 9.14
C MET A 261 -10.74 -8.74 9.78
N ILE A 262 -10.48 -7.46 9.47
CA ILE A 262 -9.44 -6.68 10.14
C ILE A 262 -9.73 -6.53 11.64
N MET A 263 -10.97 -6.20 12.00
CA MET A 263 -11.39 -6.09 13.40
C MET A 263 -11.27 -7.42 14.17
N GLU A 264 -11.60 -8.55 13.52
CA GLU A 264 -11.40 -9.88 14.07
C GLU A 264 -9.91 -10.15 14.36
N MET A 265 -9.05 -9.89 13.37
CA MET A 265 -7.60 -10.07 13.52
C MET A 265 -7.03 -9.20 14.64
N LEU A 266 -7.42 -7.91 14.70
CA LEU A 266 -7.01 -7.00 15.77
C LEU A 266 -7.43 -7.51 17.15
N THR A 267 -8.65 -8.03 17.28
CA THR A 267 -9.17 -8.59 18.53
C THR A 267 -8.35 -9.80 18.98
N ASN A 268 -8.13 -10.76 18.07
CA ASN A 268 -7.40 -11.99 18.39
C ASN A 268 -5.91 -11.73 18.66
N ILE A 269 -5.27 -10.83 17.91
CA ILE A 269 -3.86 -10.47 18.12
C ILE A 269 -3.67 -9.70 19.43
N ASN A 270 -4.63 -8.86 19.82
CA ASN A 270 -4.60 -8.21 21.12
C ASN A 270 -4.71 -9.23 22.27
N ASP A 271 -5.59 -10.23 22.15
CA ASP A 271 -5.69 -11.34 23.12
C ASP A 271 -4.38 -12.16 23.22
N ASP A 272 -3.61 -12.22 22.12
CA ASP A 272 -2.32 -12.90 22.05
C ASP A 272 -1.12 -11.96 22.35
N ASN A 273 -1.36 -10.82 22.99
CA ASN A 273 -0.34 -9.84 23.41
C ASN A 273 0.52 -9.32 22.24
N TRP A 274 -0.10 -9.07 21.09
CA TRP A 274 0.55 -8.46 19.92
C TRP A 274 1.77 -9.22 19.39
N LYS A 275 1.86 -10.53 19.65
CA LYS A 275 2.96 -11.40 19.21
C LYS A 275 3.11 -11.46 17.70
N ARG A 276 1.99 -11.43 16.97
CA ARG A 276 1.97 -11.40 15.51
C ARG A 276 1.71 -9.97 15.04
N PRO A 277 2.65 -9.33 14.34
CA PRO A 277 2.48 -7.93 13.98
C PRO A 277 1.61 -7.78 12.72
N ILE A 278 0.90 -6.66 12.65
CA ILE A 278 0.04 -6.30 11.51
C ILE A 278 0.54 -5.01 10.89
N TYR A 279 0.60 -4.99 9.57
CA TYR A 279 1.10 -3.89 8.78
C TYR A 279 0.14 -3.49 7.67
N TYR A 280 0.20 -2.23 7.31
CA TYR A 280 -0.28 -1.73 6.03
C TYR A 280 0.90 -1.35 5.15
N ALA A 281 0.91 -1.82 3.90
CA ALA A 281 1.77 -1.23 2.89
C ALA A 281 1.40 0.24 2.73
N THR A 282 2.41 1.10 2.54
CA THR A 282 2.18 2.54 2.45
C THR A 282 1.39 2.97 1.21
N THR A 283 1.24 2.09 0.22
CA THR A 283 0.42 2.25 -0.99
C THR A 283 -1.07 2.03 -0.77
N VAL A 284 -1.48 1.44 0.36
CA VAL A 284 -2.90 1.19 0.63
C VAL A 284 -3.65 2.52 0.78
N ASP A 285 -4.83 2.62 0.18
CA ASP A 285 -5.69 3.81 0.28
C ASP A 285 -6.03 4.14 1.74
N ARG A 286 -5.95 5.43 2.09
CA ARG A 286 -6.16 5.90 3.46
C ARG A 286 -7.54 5.55 4.02
N ASN A 287 -8.56 5.41 3.16
CA ASN A 287 -9.91 5.03 3.57
C ASN A 287 -10.01 3.59 4.09
N LEU A 288 -8.97 2.78 3.87
CA LEU A 288 -8.87 1.37 4.30
C LEU A 288 -8.03 1.18 5.56
N TYR A 289 -7.44 2.26 6.10
CA TYR A 289 -6.63 2.24 7.32
C TYR A 289 -7.44 2.13 8.62
N MET A 290 -8.76 1.98 8.54
CA MET A 290 -9.64 1.96 9.72
C MET A 290 -9.46 3.18 10.63
N ASN A 291 -9.08 4.33 10.05
CA ASN A 291 -8.73 5.58 10.74
C ASN A 291 -7.57 5.49 11.76
N LEU A 292 -6.66 4.52 11.60
CA LEU A 292 -5.52 4.31 12.51
C LEU A 292 -4.30 5.18 12.17
N GLN A 293 -4.26 5.82 11.00
CA GLN A 293 -3.08 6.50 10.46
C GLN A 293 -2.52 7.63 11.32
N ASN A 294 -3.36 8.26 12.15
CA ASN A 294 -2.95 9.39 12.99
C ASN A 294 -2.83 8.99 14.48
N SER A 295 -3.11 7.74 14.85
CA SER A 295 -3.20 7.33 16.25
C SER A 295 -2.35 6.11 16.59
N ASN A 296 -2.20 5.16 15.67
CA ASN A 296 -1.66 3.83 15.97
C ASN A 296 -0.75 3.29 14.86
N PHE A 297 -0.33 4.11 13.91
CA PHE A 297 0.64 3.71 12.88
C PHE A 297 2.06 4.10 13.27
N SER A 298 2.99 3.19 13.04
CA SER A 298 4.43 3.43 13.15
C SER A 298 5.13 2.97 11.86
N LEU A 299 5.74 3.89 11.12
CA LEU A 299 6.45 3.61 9.87
C LEU A 299 7.74 2.83 10.14
N THR A 300 7.97 1.74 9.42
CA THR A 300 9.17 0.89 9.51
C THR A 300 9.98 0.85 8.20
N GLY A 301 9.65 1.67 7.21
CA GLY A 301 10.27 1.65 5.88
C GLY A 301 9.22 1.93 4.83
N LEU A 302 8.72 0.89 4.16
CA LEU A 302 7.58 0.98 3.23
C LEU A 302 6.28 0.44 3.84
N ALA A 303 6.24 0.20 5.14
CA ALA A 303 5.05 -0.31 5.82
C ALA A 303 4.78 0.47 7.12
N TYR A 304 3.50 0.58 7.45
CA TYR A 304 3.03 1.10 8.73
C TYR A 304 2.64 -0.06 9.64
N GLN A 305 3.37 -0.25 10.75
CA GLN A 305 3.01 -1.17 11.82
C GLN A 305 1.82 -0.61 12.58
N ILE A 306 0.81 -1.45 12.84
CA ILE A 306 -0.21 -1.13 13.84
C ILE A 306 0.40 -1.36 15.23
N VAL A 307 0.43 -0.32 16.05
CA VAL A 307 0.94 -0.38 17.43
C VAL A 307 -0.20 -0.13 18.43
N PRO A 308 -0.26 -0.89 19.55
CA PRO A 308 -1.34 -0.72 20.54
C PRO A 308 -1.25 0.58 21.35
N GLY A 309 -0.05 1.16 21.42
CA GLY A 309 0.25 2.35 22.20
C GLY A 309 0.16 3.63 21.38
N ILE A 310 0.77 4.69 21.92
CA ILE A 310 0.88 5.99 21.22
C ILE A 310 2.24 6.03 20.50
N PRO A 311 2.28 6.05 19.15
CA PRO A 311 3.54 6.10 18.41
C PRO A 311 4.45 7.27 18.86
N GLN A 312 5.75 7.03 18.89
CA GLN A 312 6.77 8.05 19.14
C GLN A 312 7.37 8.58 17.83
N SER A 313 8.18 9.64 17.93
CA SER A 313 8.99 10.17 16.81
C SER A 313 8.19 10.45 15.54
N GLY A 314 7.07 11.15 15.69
CA GLY A 314 6.18 11.49 14.57
C GLY A 314 5.49 10.28 13.92
N GLY A 315 5.47 9.11 14.58
CA GLY A 315 4.96 7.89 14.00
C GLY A 315 5.98 7.14 13.14
N VAL A 316 7.28 7.31 13.40
CA VAL A 316 8.36 6.57 12.73
C VAL A 316 9.10 5.71 13.75
N ASN A 317 9.22 4.41 13.49
CA ASN A 317 10.12 3.54 14.25
C ASN A 317 11.54 3.70 13.70
N THR A 318 12.31 4.65 14.24
CA THR A 318 13.62 5.04 13.69
C THR A 318 14.63 3.89 13.66
N GLU A 319 14.55 2.92 14.58
CA GLU A 319 15.43 1.76 14.58
C GLU A 319 15.13 0.83 13.39
N LYS A 320 13.87 0.40 13.23
CA LYS A 320 13.46 -0.48 12.13
C LYS A 320 13.57 0.21 10.77
N ALA A 321 13.07 1.44 10.66
CA ALA A 321 13.11 2.21 9.42
C ALA A 321 14.55 2.47 8.96
N TYR A 322 15.46 2.81 9.89
CA TYR A 322 16.88 2.97 9.55
C TYR A 322 17.50 1.67 9.06
N ASP A 323 17.33 0.56 9.78
CA ASP A 323 17.89 -0.72 9.36
C ASP A 323 17.36 -1.15 7.97
N ASN A 324 16.06 -1.00 7.74
CA ASN A 324 15.44 -1.37 6.48
C ASN A 324 15.94 -0.49 5.31
N LEU A 325 15.89 0.84 5.44
CA LEU A 325 16.30 1.78 4.40
C LEU A 325 17.81 1.77 4.14
N MET A 326 18.64 1.53 5.16
CA MET A 326 20.09 1.63 5.03
C MET A 326 20.74 0.31 4.64
N ASN A 327 20.24 -0.81 5.16
CA ASN A 327 20.92 -2.10 5.10
C ASN A 327 20.20 -3.17 4.28
N LYS A 328 18.87 -3.10 4.13
CA LYS A 328 18.10 -4.18 3.48
C LYS A 328 17.56 -3.80 2.11
N PHE A 329 17.23 -2.54 1.89
CA PHE A 329 16.55 -2.12 0.67
C PHE A 329 17.45 -2.15 -0.57
N ARG A 330 16.81 -2.48 -1.68
CA ARG A 330 17.35 -2.47 -3.05
C ARG A 330 16.70 -1.35 -3.86
N TRP A 331 17.39 -0.77 -4.82
CA TRP A 331 16.98 0.46 -5.50
C TRP A 331 16.61 0.26 -6.96
N GLY A 332 16.29 -0.98 -7.34
CA GLY A 332 15.70 -1.30 -8.63
C GLY A 332 16.67 -1.20 -9.80
N GLY A 333 17.97 -1.34 -9.51
CA GLY A 333 19.06 -1.24 -10.48
C GLY A 333 19.77 0.12 -10.46
N LEU A 334 19.26 1.11 -9.72
CA LEU A 334 19.90 2.43 -9.60
C LEU A 334 21.24 2.37 -8.87
N GLU A 335 21.41 1.41 -7.97
CA GLU A 335 22.68 1.16 -7.28
C GLU A 335 23.78 0.64 -8.21
N GLU A 336 23.42 0.03 -9.34
CA GLU A 336 24.34 -0.50 -10.34
C GLU A 336 24.51 0.46 -11.52
N ASN A 337 23.41 1.07 -11.99
CA ASN A 337 23.38 1.96 -13.13
C ASN A 337 22.47 3.18 -12.85
N PRO A 338 23.04 4.35 -12.51
CA PRO A 338 22.27 5.58 -12.25
C PRO A 338 21.62 6.16 -13.53
N ASP A 339 22.02 5.69 -14.71
CA ASP A 339 21.48 6.14 -16.00
C ASP A 339 20.42 5.18 -16.56
N ILE A 340 19.96 4.21 -15.75
CA ILE A 340 18.89 3.29 -16.17
C ILE A 340 17.60 4.05 -16.48
N TYR A 341 16.95 3.68 -17.58
CA TYR A 341 15.67 4.28 -17.92
C TYR A 341 14.59 3.89 -16.91
N LEU A 342 13.99 4.92 -16.30
CA LEU A 342 12.81 4.81 -15.44
C LEU A 342 11.62 5.47 -16.14
N ASP A 343 10.56 4.68 -16.33
CA ASP A 343 9.27 5.18 -16.79
C ASP A 343 8.62 6.11 -15.74
N GLU A 344 7.51 6.75 -16.10
CA GLU A 344 6.79 7.66 -15.21
C GLU A 344 6.44 7.01 -13.86
N THR A 345 6.07 5.73 -13.86
CA THR A 345 5.67 5.00 -12.66
C THR A 345 6.89 4.72 -11.78
N GLY A 346 8.01 4.28 -12.37
CA GLY A 346 9.26 4.06 -11.67
C GLY A 346 9.80 5.34 -11.04
N ARG A 347 9.75 6.47 -11.77
CA ARG A 347 10.15 7.78 -11.23
C ARG A 347 9.31 8.18 -10.01
N ARG A 348 7.99 7.99 -10.07
CA ARG A 348 7.09 8.24 -8.91
C ARG A 348 7.44 7.34 -7.72
N MET A 349 7.80 6.09 -7.96
CA MET A 349 8.21 5.15 -6.91
C MET A 349 9.51 5.57 -6.24
N ILE A 350 10.49 6.08 -7.00
CA ILE A 350 11.71 6.67 -6.44
C ILE A 350 11.41 7.89 -5.57
N SER A 351 10.51 8.78 -6.02
CA SER A 351 10.06 9.92 -5.19
C SER A 351 9.42 9.45 -3.88
N THR A 352 8.67 8.34 -3.90
CA THR A 352 8.12 7.72 -2.68
C THR A 352 9.21 7.21 -1.73
N PHE A 353 10.28 6.61 -2.24
CA PHE A 353 11.42 6.21 -1.38
C PHE A 353 12.10 7.41 -0.74
N ARG A 354 12.32 8.49 -1.51
CA ARG A 354 12.87 9.74 -0.98
C ARG A 354 11.99 10.36 0.11
N LEU A 355 10.66 10.29 -0.04
CA LEU A 355 9.72 10.72 0.99
C LEU A 355 9.92 9.98 2.32
N TYR A 356 10.09 8.65 2.30
CA TYR A 356 10.30 7.88 3.54
C TYR A 356 11.69 8.06 4.13
N PHE A 357 12.71 8.31 3.31
CA PHE A 357 13.98 8.82 3.82
C PHE A 357 13.80 10.15 4.55
N ASN A 358 13.04 11.09 3.98
CA ASN A 358 12.81 12.38 4.64
C ASN A 358 12.12 12.20 6.01
N GLN A 359 11.08 11.36 6.10
CA GLN A 359 10.42 11.06 7.38
C GLN A 359 11.38 10.43 8.40
N LEU A 360 12.25 9.51 7.96
CA LEU A 360 13.28 8.94 8.81
C LEU A 360 14.29 10.00 9.30
N ILE A 361 14.76 10.87 8.40
CA ILE A 361 15.75 11.92 8.70
C ILE A 361 15.18 12.92 9.71
N GLU A 362 13.93 13.35 9.51
CA GLU A 362 13.23 14.24 10.44
C GLU A 362 13.11 13.59 11.83
N ALA A 363 12.63 12.35 11.90
CA ALA A 363 12.49 11.62 13.17
C ALA A 363 13.83 11.38 13.88
N LEU A 364 14.90 11.04 13.14
CA LEU A 364 16.25 10.89 13.71
C LEU A 364 16.79 12.20 14.25
N THR A 365 16.54 13.31 13.54
CA THR A 365 16.98 14.65 13.97
C THR A 365 16.23 15.08 15.23
N GLU A 366 14.92 14.81 15.32
CA GLU A 366 14.12 15.08 16.52
C GLU A 366 14.57 14.25 17.73
N GLU A 367 15.03 13.01 17.50
CA GLU A 367 15.64 12.17 18.53
C GLU A 367 17.10 12.57 18.88
N GLY A 368 17.68 13.56 18.20
CA GLY A 368 19.07 13.99 18.37
C GLY A 368 20.11 13.01 17.81
N LYS A 369 19.70 12.04 16.98
CA LYS A 369 20.57 11.04 16.34
C LYS A 369 21.17 11.59 15.03
N ASN A 370 21.86 12.72 15.13
CA ASN A 370 22.33 13.50 13.99
C ASN A 370 23.24 12.70 13.04
N ASP A 371 24.16 11.88 13.56
CA ASP A 371 25.07 11.07 12.73
C ASP A 371 24.31 10.10 11.82
N LYS A 372 23.23 9.49 12.34
CA LYS A 372 22.36 8.61 11.56
C LYS A 372 21.53 9.40 10.54
N ALA A 373 21.07 10.59 10.90
CA ALA A 373 20.34 11.47 9.98
C ALA A 373 21.23 11.88 8.79
N ILE A 374 22.50 12.24 9.03
CA ILE A 374 23.49 12.54 7.99
C ILE A 374 23.76 11.30 7.12
N ALA A 375 23.96 10.13 7.72
CA ALA A 375 24.17 8.89 6.96
C ALA A 375 22.98 8.55 6.05
N ALA A 376 21.74 8.76 6.52
CA ALA A 376 20.54 8.56 5.72
C ALA A 376 20.41 9.56 4.56
N LEU A 377 20.77 10.84 4.80
CA LEU A 377 20.87 11.86 3.75
C LEU A 377 21.92 11.50 2.69
N ASP A 378 23.11 11.09 3.12
CA ASP A 378 24.19 10.69 2.22
C ASP A 378 23.76 9.47 1.37
N LYS A 379 23.08 8.50 1.98
CA LYS A 379 22.56 7.32 1.29
C LYS A 379 21.55 7.69 0.22
N VAL A 380 20.49 8.43 0.56
CA VAL A 380 19.41 8.76 -0.38
C VAL A 380 19.91 9.61 -1.55
N THR A 381 20.81 10.56 -1.29
CA THR A 381 21.38 11.42 -2.35
C THR A 381 22.37 10.68 -3.25
N THR A 382 23.04 9.63 -2.73
CA THR A 382 23.93 8.77 -3.53
C THR A 382 23.17 7.76 -4.39
N VAL A 383 22.23 7.00 -3.80
CA VAL A 383 21.56 5.89 -4.51
C VAL A 383 20.40 6.34 -5.39
N MET A 384 19.86 7.53 -5.13
CA MET A 384 18.81 8.14 -5.94
C MET A 384 19.21 9.60 -6.26
N PRO A 385 20.23 9.80 -7.13
CA PRO A 385 20.72 11.13 -7.46
C PRO A 385 19.72 11.91 -8.33
N GLY A 386 19.88 13.24 -8.38
CA GLY A 386 19.04 14.12 -9.20
C GLY A 386 19.12 13.76 -10.69
N LYS A 387 20.29 13.31 -11.16
CA LYS A 387 20.49 12.83 -12.54
C LYS A 387 19.48 11.75 -12.94
N ALA A 388 19.27 10.73 -12.11
CA ALA A 388 18.35 9.62 -12.36
C ALA A 388 16.87 10.05 -12.28
N VAL A 389 16.52 10.76 -11.20
CA VAL A 389 15.18 11.31 -10.98
C VAL A 389 15.34 12.72 -10.44
N ALA A 390 14.78 13.70 -11.13
CA ALA A 390 14.88 15.10 -10.70
C ALA A 390 14.41 15.28 -9.27
N TYR A 391 15.19 16.05 -8.51
CA TYR A 391 14.75 16.55 -7.22
C TYR A 391 13.62 17.54 -7.44
N GLY A 392 12.53 17.36 -6.71
CA GLY A 392 11.53 18.40 -6.49
C GLY A 392 11.69 18.97 -5.08
N ASN A 393 10.58 19.09 -4.36
CA ASN A 393 10.59 19.54 -2.97
C ASN A 393 11.44 18.65 -2.04
N ASP A 394 11.57 17.36 -2.36
CA ASP A 394 12.40 16.40 -1.64
C ASP A 394 13.88 16.84 -1.57
N GLY A 395 14.47 17.28 -2.68
CA GLY A 395 15.87 17.75 -2.68
C GLY A 395 16.07 19.01 -1.84
N ILE A 396 15.10 19.95 -1.87
CA ILE A 396 15.12 21.14 -1.02
C ILE A 396 15.05 20.75 0.46
N MET A 397 14.23 19.76 0.81
CA MET A 397 14.15 19.24 2.18
C MET A 397 15.46 18.58 2.61
N PHE A 398 16.12 17.82 1.74
CA PHE A 398 17.44 17.23 2.01
C PHE A 398 18.52 18.30 2.20
N ALA A 399 18.60 19.32 1.34
CA ALA A 399 19.55 20.42 1.47
C ALA A 399 19.33 21.17 2.80
N ARG A 400 18.07 21.45 3.15
CA ARG A 400 17.72 22.06 4.44
C ARG A 400 18.13 21.19 5.62
N ALA A 401 17.96 19.87 5.52
CA ALA A 401 18.38 18.94 6.56
C ALA A 401 19.90 18.94 6.73
N TYR A 402 20.68 18.91 5.63
CA TYR A 402 22.14 19.08 5.70
C TYR A 402 22.55 20.38 6.38
N TYR A 403 21.94 21.53 6.02
CA TYR A 403 22.20 22.81 6.69
C TYR A 403 21.93 22.75 8.20
N ARG A 404 20.79 22.17 8.61
CA ARG A 404 20.42 22.02 10.02
C ARG A 404 21.39 21.12 10.79
N LEU A 405 21.97 20.13 10.12
CA LEU A 405 22.92 19.17 10.70
C LEU A 405 24.38 19.64 10.62
N GLY A 406 24.64 20.85 10.09
CA GLY A 406 25.98 21.44 9.99
C GLY A 406 26.79 21.06 8.74
N GLU A 407 26.20 20.30 7.82
CA GLU A 407 26.83 19.82 6.58
C GLU A 407 26.68 20.85 5.43
N THR A 408 27.18 22.08 5.66
CA THR A 408 26.98 23.22 4.75
C THR A 408 27.48 22.99 3.32
N GLU A 409 28.65 22.36 3.15
CA GLU A 409 29.18 22.08 1.81
C GLU A 409 28.31 21.08 1.02
N LYS A 410 27.81 20.03 1.69
CA LYS A 410 26.90 19.05 1.06
C LYS A 410 25.58 19.71 0.69
N ALA A 411 25.07 20.58 1.56
CA ALA A 411 23.85 21.33 1.31
C ALA A 411 23.98 22.23 0.07
N GLN A 412 25.09 22.98 -0.04
CA GLN A 412 25.32 23.86 -1.19
C GLN A 412 25.47 23.06 -2.48
N ARG A 413 26.25 21.97 -2.48
CA ARG A 413 26.38 21.10 -3.67
C ARG A 413 25.04 20.58 -4.16
N LEU A 414 24.16 20.16 -3.24
CA LEU A 414 22.82 19.69 -3.60
C LEU A 414 21.94 20.82 -4.15
N MET A 415 22.04 22.04 -3.60
CA MET A 415 21.34 23.21 -4.12
C MET A 415 21.80 23.57 -5.53
N ASP A 416 23.12 23.54 -5.79
CA ASP A 416 23.69 23.80 -7.11
C ASP A 416 23.17 22.77 -8.13
N GLU A 417 23.13 21.47 -7.77
CA GLU A 417 22.55 20.42 -8.62
C GLU A 417 21.06 20.64 -8.94
N ILE A 418 20.30 21.22 -7.99
CA ILE A 418 18.88 21.55 -8.18
C ILE A 418 18.73 22.77 -9.11
N GLU A 419 19.62 23.77 -9.03
CA GLU A 419 19.58 25.00 -9.83
C GLU A 419 20.06 24.84 -11.27
N GLU A 420 20.99 23.92 -11.54
CA GLU A 420 21.54 23.67 -12.88
C GLU A 420 20.55 22.99 -13.87
N ARG A 421 19.29 22.79 -13.47
CA ARG A 421 18.21 22.20 -14.28
C ARG A 421 17.07 23.16 -14.54
#